data_AF-A0A7S4QKD3-F1
#
_entry.id   AF-A0A7S4QKD3-F1
#
_cell.length_a   1.000
_cell.length_b   1.000
_cell.length_c   1.000
_cell.angle_alpha   90.00
_cell.angle_beta   90.00
_cell.angle_gamma   90.00
#
_symmetry.space_group_name_H-M   'P 1'
#
loop_
_entity.id
_entity.type
_entity.pdbx_description
1 polymer ?
#
loop_
_entity_poly.entity_id
_entity_poly.type
_entity_poly.pdbx_seq_one_letter_code
_entity_poly.pdbx_strand_id
1 'polypeptide(L)'
;MLDAPRCGSAMSLMAPSKEAAAQLPPCELVRSWPPGWDLLVLLSGGPDALLPAPSRFLHESVEVQTRPGRGRGLFARRALNAGELVLADAPLAVADSMEALMHEACRRRALPEEDARFRRLFLHLCSDPGQEADRLRADAQARGVVSLPLAAQIVRRNCHIVDAAPINGQLSANKPACGLWPLASLTNHALRPNVARFFLGHTLCYRLLFDVEAGEELVDNYLDILMPRSQRIVVLQETHDIPDPGPDACDAPDALIARLEWQSVQAEKLAKEGQSSESLRLLTEATEKCRRCSSKDPAFVPYFNQLAAVAGGAADDRGAGLQMEALGAALDLAAAREPFSVLSCALAASLLGLAFRASACGPFELAAREHVRRVYGPSPQLFEALNPMLARWIANGGPDAGRLPEDAAQRGSGSGVDVEEGGGKRRRL
;
A
#
# COMPACT_ATOMS: atom_id res chain seq x y z
N MET A 1 53.34 -16.21 -6.08
CA MET A 1 53.13 -14.77 -6.25
C MET A 1 52.07 -14.61 -7.33
N LEU A 2 50.81 -14.49 -6.93
CA LEU A 2 49.68 -14.24 -7.82
C LEU A 2 49.11 -12.90 -7.37
N ASP A 3 49.20 -11.90 -8.25
CA ASP A 3 48.75 -10.54 -7.98
C ASP A 3 47.22 -10.50 -7.90
N ALA A 4 46.72 -10.01 -6.77
CA ALA A 4 45.32 -9.65 -6.58
C ALA A 4 45.00 -8.37 -7.37
N PRO A 5 43.81 -8.26 -7.99
CA PRO A 5 43.41 -7.02 -8.65
C PRO A 5 43.11 -5.95 -7.60
N ARG A 6 43.74 -4.79 -7.77
CA ARG A 6 43.57 -3.61 -6.92
C ARG A 6 42.15 -3.07 -7.03
N CYS A 7 41.41 -3.20 -5.95
CA CYS A 7 40.22 -2.41 -5.66
C CYS A 7 40.63 -0.97 -5.37
N GLY A 8 39.88 0.01 -5.89
CA GLY A 8 40.01 1.41 -5.48
C GLY A 8 40.13 2.42 -6.62
N SER A 9 39.07 2.57 -7.41
CA SER A 9 38.74 3.90 -7.93
C SER A 9 37.59 4.40 -7.09
N ALA A 10 37.87 5.35 -6.19
CA ALA A 10 36.82 6.08 -5.49
C ALA A 10 36.03 6.82 -6.59
N MET A 11 34.86 6.28 -6.95
CA MET A 11 33.89 7.02 -7.73
C MET A 11 33.55 8.25 -6.91
N SER A 12 34.18 9.38 -7.26
CA SER A 12 33.81 10.70 -6.79
C SER A 12 32.31 10.81 -6.98
N LEU A 13 31.56 10.87 -5.87
CA LEU A 13 30.14 11.23 -5.85
C LEU A 13 30.04 12.59 -6.54
N MET A 14 29.80 12.60 -7.86
CA MET A 14 29.68 13.85 -8.59
C MET A 14 28.53 14.61 -7.93
N ALA A 15 28.71 15.91 -7.69
CA ALA A 15 27.59 16.74 -7.29
C ALA A 15 26.49 16.61 -8.37
N PRO A 16 25.19 16.62 -8.00
CA PRO A 16 24.12 16.62 -8.99
C PRO A 16 24.38 17.75 -10.00
N SER A 17 24.17 17.47 -11.29
CA SER A 17 24.28 18.54 -12.29
C SER A 17 23.28 19.64 -11.93
N LYS A 18 23.65 20.91 -12.20
CA LYS A 18 22.73 22.05 -11.94
C LYS A 18 21.38 21.86 -12.66
N GLU A 19 21.38 21.15 -13.79
CA GLU A 19 20.18 20.80 -14.56
C GLU A 19 19.29 19.76 -13.85
N ALA A 20 19.86 18.73 -13.22
CA ALA A 20 19.09 17.74 -12.45
C ALA A 20 18.46 18.37 -11.20
N ALA A 21 19.18 19.27 -10.52
CA ALA A 21 18.65 19.99 -9.36
C ALA A 21 17.48 20.92 -9.72
N ALA A 22 17.49 21.51 -10.92
CA ALA A 22 16.41 22.38 -11.40
C ALA A 22 15.10 21.63 -11.72
N GLN A 23 15.14 20.31 -11.89
CA GLN A 23 13.96 19.50 -12.22
C GLN A 23 13.14 19.10 -10.98
N LEU A 24 13.72 19.19 -9.79
CA LEU A 24 13.03 18.90 -8.52
C LEU A 24 11.93 19.92 -8.23
N PRO A 25 10.82 19.50 -7.59
CA PRO A 25 9.82 20.42 -7.06
C PRO A 25 10.47 21.46 -6.15
N PRO A 26 10.04 22.73 -6.19
CA PRO A 26 10.58 23.82 -5.37
C PRO A 26 10.11 23.71 -3.91
N CYS A 27 10.48 22.60 -3.26
CA CYS A 27 10.19 22.28 -1.87
C CYS A 27 11.50 22.10 -1.10
N GLU A 28 11.42 22.29 0.22
CA GLU A 28 12.53 21.98 1.11
C GLU A 28 12.63 20.46 1.23
N LEU A 29 13.85 19.95 1.11
CA LEU A 29 14.14 18.52 0.97
C LEU A 29 15.34 18.15 1.83
N VAL A 30 15.25 17.06 2.58
CA VAL A 30 16.40 16.40 3.21
C VAL A 30 16.91 15.27 2.32
N ARG A 31 18.23 15.16 2.18
CA ARG A 31 18.91 14.17 1.31
C ARG A 31 19.44 12.96 2.07
N SER A 32 19.57 13.07 3.38
CA SER A 32 19.90 12.00 4.31
C SER A 32 18.75 11.81 5.30
N TRP A 33 18.40 10.56 5.62
CA TRP A 33 17.34 10.28 6.58
C TRP A 33 17.71 10.85 7.96
N PRO A 34 16.95 11.82 8.51
CA PRO A 34 17.29 12.44 9.78
C PRO A 34 17.19 11.43 10.95
N PRO A 35 18.13 11.41 11.91
CA PRO A 35 18.07 10.48 13.05
C PRO A 35 16.82 10.61 13.92
N GLY A 36 16.21 11.79 13.96
CA GLY A 36 14.97 12.04 14.71
C GLY A 36 13.69 11.66 13.96
N TRP A 37 13.79 11.18 12.72
CA TRP A 37 12.64 10.72 11.95
C TRP A 37 12.41 9.24 12.20
N ASP A 38 11.26 8.94 12.78
CA ASP A 38 10.86 7.59 13.11
C ASP A 38 9.56 7.23 12.38
N LEU A 39 9.65 6.21 11.52
CA LEU A 39 8.51 5.68 10.78
C LEU A 39 7.46 5.09 11.73
N LEU A 40 7.86 4.58 12.89
CA LEU A 40 6.93 4.04 13.88
C LEU A 40 6.05 5.13 14.50
N VAL A 41 6.61 6.32 14.71
CA VAL A 41 5.87 7.49 15.20
C VAL A 41 4.83 7.92 14.16
N LEU A 42 5.19 7.95 12.88
CA LEU A 42 4.22 8.23 11.81
C LEU A 42 3.12 7.18 11.74
N LEU A 43 3.49 5.90 11.80
CA LEU A 43 2.53 4.81 11.76
C LEU A 43 1.53 4.88 12.92
N SER A 44 2.03 5.17 14.13
CA SER A 44 1.24 5.17 15.36
C SER A 44 0.46 6.46 15.58
N GLY A 45 0.86 7.58 14.96
CA GLY A 45 0.24 8.88 15.10
C GLY A 45 -1.05 9.07 14.28
N GLY A 46 -1.40 8.12 13.41
CA GLY A 46 -2.62 8.16 12.59
C GLY A 46 -2.49 9.04 11.33
N PRO A 47 -3.62 9.34 10.66
CA PRO A 47 -3.64 10.04 9.37
C PRO A 47 -2.93 11.40 9.37
N ASP A 48 -3.06 12.14 10.47
CA ASP A 48 -2.52 13.50 10.61
C ASP A 48 -1.07 13.53 11.10
N ALA A 49 -0.44 12.38 11.32
CA ALA A 49 0.96 12.31 11.67
C ALA A 49 1.83 12.78 10.50
N LEU A 50 2.63 13.82 10.75
CA LEU A 50 3.52 14.42 9.75
C LEU A 50 4.95 14.44 10.26
N LEU A 51 5.89 14.30 9.32
CA LEU A 51 7.31 14.52 9.58
C LEU A 51 7.58 16.00 9.90
N PRO A 52 8.54 16.30 10.78
CA PRO A 52 9.00 17.68 11.01
C PRO A 52 9.47 18.36 9.72
N ALA A 53 9.33 19.68 9.62
CA ALA A 53 9.87 20.43 8.49
C ALA A 53 11.42 20.42 8.49
N PRO A 54 12.09 20.25 7.34
CA PRO A 54 11.53 19.91 6.02
C PRO A 54 10.96 18.49 5.96
N SER A 55 9.66 18.33 5.67
CA SER A 55 8.94 17.05 5.82
C SER A 55 9.04 16.11 4.61
N ARG A 56 10.06 16.32 3.76
CA ARG A 56 10.28 15.55 2.54
C ARG A 56 11.70 15.04 2.48
N PHE A 57 11.84 13.76 2.22
CA PHE A 57 13.09 13.05 2.03
C PHE A 57 13.17 12.45 0.63
N LEU A 58 14.30 12.65 -0.04
CA LEU A 58 14.68 11.95 -1.25
C LEU A 58 16.15 11.57 -1.11
N HIS A 59 16.42 10.28 -1.16
CA HIS A 59 17.73 9.72 -0.93
C HIS A 59 18.80 10.41 -1.79
N GLU A 60 19.96 10.72 -1.19
CA GLU A 60 21.03 11.51 -1.81
C GLU A 60 21.53 10.96 -3.15
N SER A 61 21.38 9.65 -3.33
CA SER A 61 21.78 8.91 -4.52
C SER A 61 20.61 8.68 -5.48
N VAL A 62 19.53 9.44 -5.36
CA VAL A 62 18.43 9.49 -6.34
C VAL A 62 18.37 10.88 -6.95
N GLU A 63 18.33 10.96 -8.28
CA GLU A 63 18.19 12.21 -9.03
C GLU A 63 16.98 12.20 -9.95
N VAL A 64 16.58 13.39 -10.40
CA VAL A 64 15.52 13.54 -11.39
C VAL A 64 16.15 13.66 -12.76
N GLN A 65 15.62 12.90 -13.72
CA GLN A 65 15.97 13.04 -15.13
C GLN A 65 14.69 13.15 -15.97
N THR A 66 14.81 13.80 -17.13
CA THR A 66 13.71 13.87 -18.11
C THR A 66 13.74 12.64 -19.00
N ARG A 67 12.59 11.98 -19.16
CA ARG A 67 12.37 10.85 -20.05
C ARG A 67 11.50 11.28 -21.24
N PRO A 68 12.01 11.22 -22.48
CA PRO A 68 11.19 11.50 -23.66
C PRO A 68 9.90 10.66 -23.66
N GLY A 69 8.75 11.33 -23.82
CA GLY A 69 7.43 10.69 -23.82
C GLY A 69 6.91 10.21 -22.46
N ARG A 70 7.66 10.38 -21.36
CA ARG A 70 7.24 9.99 -20.00
C ARG A 70 7.41 11.11 -18.96
N GLY A 71 7.70 12.33 -19.40
CA GLY A 71 7.93 13.46 -18.50
C GLY A 71 9.23 13.32 -17.72
N ARG A 72 9.15 13.25 -16.39
CA ARG A 72 10.31 13.10 -15.50
C ARG A 72 10.31 11.72 -14.88
N GLY A 73 11.48 11.29 -14.39
CA GLY A 73 11.67 10.04 -13.66
C GLY A 73 12.66 10.23 -12.52
N LEU A 74 12.60 9.34 -11.53
CA LEU A 74 13.62 9.21 -10.49
C LEU A 74 14.64 8.14 -10.90
N PHE A 75 15.93 8.43 -10.75
CA PHE A 75 17.02 7.56 -11.20
C PHE A 75 18.07 7.37 -10.11
N ALA A 76 18.58 6.15 -9.99
CA ALA A 76 19.69 5.85 -9.10
C ALA A 76 21.00 6.43 -9.66
N ARG A 77 21.76 7.15 -8.83
CA ARG A 77 23.07 7.74 -9.17
C ARG A 77 24.24 6.77 -8.95
N ARG A 78 24.00 5.79 -8.10
CA ARG A 78 24.89 4.67 -7.76
C ARG A 78 24.01 3.44 -7.50
N ALA A 79 24.63 2.29 -7.34
CA ALA A 79 23.92 1.12 -6.84
C ALA A 79 23.27 1.40 -5.48
N LEU A 80 22.02 0.95 -5.33
CA LEU A 80 21.20 1.02 -4.12
C LEU A 80 20.75 -0.39 -3.76
N ASN A 81 20.67 -0.70 -2.47
CA ASN A 81 20.31 -2.04 -2.02
C ASN A 81 18.80 -2.19 -1.79
N ALA A 82 18.32 -3.41 -1.97
CA ALA A 82 16.96 -3.80 -1.62
C ALA A 82 16.67 -3.46 -0.14
N GLY A 83 15.48 -2.90 0.10
CA GLY A 83 15.04 -2.48 1.42
C GLY A 83 15.48 -1.08 1.82
N GLU A 84 16.29 -0.36 1.04
CA GLU A 84 16.59 1.05 1.32
C GLU A 84 15.33 1.92 1.13
N LEU A 85 15.10 2.83 2.08
CA LEU A 85 14.06 3.87 1.93
C LEU A 85 14.62 4.95 1.00
N VAL A 86 13.94 5.20 -0.12
CA VAL A 86 14.44 6.12 -1.16
C VAL A 86 13.68 7.43 -1.22
N LEU A 87 12.44 7.44 -0.73
CA LEU A 87 11.57 8.62 -0.74
C LEU A 87 10.59 8.57 0.44
N ALA A 88 10.39 9.71 1.09
CA ALA A 88 9.25 9.98 1.96
C ALA A 88 8.72 11.38 1.65
N ASP A 89 7.44 11.50 1.32
CA ASP A 89 6.86 12.74 0.82
C ASP A 89 5.62 13.09 1.66
N ALA A 90 5.67 14.25 2.30
CA ALA A 90 4.50 14.83 2.92
C ALA A 90 3.50 15.31 1.84
N PRO A 91 2.19 15.18 2.09
CA PRO A 91 1.20 15.56 1.11
C PRO A 91 1.26 17.06 0.82
N LEU A 92 1.01 17.42 -0.44
CA LEU A 92 0.69 18.79 -0.82
C LEU A 92 -0.77 19.12 -0.47
N ALA A 93 -1.67 18.16 -0.73
CA ALA A 93 -3.06 18.18 -0.32
C ALA A 93 -3.61 16.75 -0.24
N VAL A 94 -4.59 16.54 0.62
CA VAL A 94 -5.40 15.31 0.75
C VAL A 94 -6.87 15.70 0.83
N ALA A 95 -7.74 14.94 0.18
CA ALA A 95 -9.19 15.11 0.25
C ALA A 95 -9.94 13.78 0.00
N ASP A 96 -11.22 13.73 0.35
CA ASP A 96 -12.06 12.53 0.22
C ASP A 96 -12.50 12.19 -1.21
N SER A 97 -12.13 13.04 -2.19
CA SER A 97 -12.37 12.82 -3.61
C SER A 97 -11.42 13.64 -4.49
N MET A 98 -11.20 13.18 -5.73
CA MET A 98 -10.44 13.92 -6.73
C MET A 98 -11.12 15.27 -7.06
N GLU A 99 -12.45 15.32 -7.08
CA GLU A 99 -13.21 16.55 -7.27
C GLU A 99 -12.92 17.58 -6.17
N ALA A 100 -12.84 17.14 -4.91
CA ALA A 100 -12.46 18.01 -3.80
C ALA A 100 -11.02 18.53 -3.92
N LEU A 101 -10.07 17.70 -4.38
CA LEU A 101 -8.70 18.16 -4.69
C LEU A 101 -8.67 19.21 -5.81
N MET A 102 -9.46 19.02 -6.87
CA MET A 102 -9.55 19.97 -7.98
C MET A 102 -10.09 21.32 -7.49
N HIS A 103 -11.16 21.31 -6.68
CA HIS A 103 -11.71 22.52 -6.09
C HIS A 103 -10.75 23.19 -5.12
N GLU A 104 -10.02 22.41 -4.30
CA GLU A 104 -8.99 22.95 -3.43
C GLU A 104 -7.92 23.69 -4.22
N ALA A 105 -7.39 23.09 -5.29
CA ALA A 105 -6.41 23.72 -6.15
C ALA A 105 -6.93 25.01 -6.83
N CYS A 106 -8.22 25.03 -7.22
CA CYS A 106 -8.85 26.22 -7.80
C CYS A 106 -9.08 27.33 -6.76
N ARG A 107 -9.27 27.00 -5.48
CA ARG A 107 -9.52 27.99 -4.43
C ARG A 107 -8.26 28.73 -3.98
N ARG A 108 -7.10 28.07 -3.99
CA ARG A 108 -5.83 28.65 -3.50
C ARG A 108 -5.32 29.72 -4.44
N ARG A 109 -5.09 30.92 -3.89
CA ARG A 109 -4.76 32.12 -4.69
C ARG A 109 -3.26 32.36 -4.82
N ALA A 110 -2.85 33.34 -5.63
CA ALA A 110 -1.42 33.73 -5.67
C ALA A 110 -0.95 34.48 -4.41
N LEU A 111 -1.87 34.93 -3.57
CA LEU A 111 -1.64 35.58 -2.27
C LEU A 111 -2.75 35.08 -1.34
N PRO A 112 -2.47 34.67 -0.08
CA PRO A 112 -1.22 34.81 0.72
C PRO A 112 -0.03 33.90 0.30
N GLU A 113 1.12 34.05 0.99
CA GLU A 113 2.37 33.31 0.68
C GLU A 113 2.22 31.78 0.72
N GLU A 114 1.42 31.24 1.64
CA GLU A 114 1.15 29.80 1.74
C GLU A 114 0.45 29.27 0.48
N ASP A 115 -0.55 30.00 -0.01
CA ASP A 115 -1.23 29.65 -1.26
C ASP A 115 -0.27 29.79 -2.46
N ALA A 116 0.62 30.78 -2.44
CA ALA A 116 1.66 30.93 -3.46
C ALA A 116 2.63 29.74 -3.48
N ARG A 117 3.06 29.24 -2.30
CA ARG A 117 3.92 28.04 -2.18
C ARG A 117 3.18 26.81 -2.69
N PHE A 118 1.94 26.61 -2.26
CA PHE A 118 1.09 25.52 -2.74
C PHE A 118 0.97 25.55 -4.26
N ARG A 119 0.62 26.72 -4.83
CA ARG A 119 0.41 26.91 -6.26
C ARG A 119 1.67 26.61 -7.07
N ARG A 120 2.84 27.09 -6.61
CA ARG A 120 4.12 26.77 -7.26
C ARG A 120 4.39 25.27 -7.30
N LEU A 121 4.15 24.56 -6.21
CA LEU A 121 4.31 23.10 -6.15
C LEU A 121 3.28 22.38 -7.02
N PHE A 122 2.03 22.80 -6.97
CA PHE A 122 0.93 22.23 -7.75
C PHE A 122 1.16 22.38 -9.26
N LEU A 123 1.55 23.58 -9.72
CA LEU A 123 1.87 23.81 -11.14
C LEU A 123 3.15 23.09 -11.58
N HIS A 124 4.05 22.74 -10.66
CA HIS A 124 5.23 21.93 -10.98
C HIS A 124 4.89 20.46 -11.28
N LEU A 125 3.66 20.02 -11.01
CA LEU A 125 3.15 18.72 -11.44
C LEU A 125 2.78 18.70 -12.93
N CYS A 126 2.70 19.86 -13.60
CA CYS A 126 2.68 19.96 -15.07
C CYS A 126 4.11 19.80 -15.58
N SER A 127 4.50 18.67 -16.14
CA SER A 127 5.89 18.48 -16.60
C SER A 127 6.04 17.78 -17.94
N ASP A 128 4.97 17.80 -18.73
CA ASP A 128 5.05 17.51 -20.15
C ASP A 128 5.43 18.79 -20.92
N PRO A 129 6.45 18.78 -21.80
CA PRO A 129 6.79 19.92 -22.65
C PRO A 129 5.60 20.51 -23.43
N GLY A 130 4.60 19.70 -23.79
CA GLY A 130 3.37 20.18 -24.43
C GLY A 130 2.47 21.04 -23.52
N GLN A 131 2.67 20.93 -22.20
CA GLN A 131 1.92 21.62 -21.16
C GLN A 131 2.69 22.82 -20.58
N GLU A 132 3.95 23.01 -20.99
CA GLU A 132 4.79 24.11 -20.54
C GLU A 132 4.17 25.45 -20.93
N ALA A 133 3.57 25.56 -22.12
CA ALA A 133 2.87 26.77 -22.53
C ALA A 133 1.65 27.09 -21.65
N ASP A 134 0.88 26.09 -21.21
CA ASP A 134 -0.27 26.28 -20.33
C ASP A 134 0.15 26.57 -18.88
N ARG A 135 1.23 25.94 -18.41
CA ARG A 135 1.89 26.27 -17.15
C ARG A 135 2.39 27.70 -17.16
N LEU A 136 3.14 28.11 -18.19
CA LEU A 136 3.67 29.47 -18.36
C LEU A 136 2.55 30.49 -18.49
N ARG A 137 1.44 30.18 -19.18
CA ARG A 137 0.25 31.05 -19.20
C ARG A 137 -0.39 31.17 -17.83
N ALA A 138 -0.53 30.07 -17.10
CA ALA A 138 -1.07 30.09 -15.75
C ALA A 138 -0.16 30.90 -14.81
N ASP A 139 1.16 30.76 -14.92
CA ASP A 139 2.14 31.55 -14.16
C ASP A 139 2.11 33.04 -14.56
N ALA A 140 2.04 33.35 -15.86
CA ALA A 140 2.04 34.71 -16.39
C ALA A 140 0.72 35.45 -16.21
N GLN A 141 -0.42 34.74 -16.17
CA GLN A 141 -1.70 35.33 -15.83
C GLN A 141 -1.73 35.61 -14.33
N ALA A 142 -1.33 36.84 -13.97
CA ALA A 142 -1.35 37.44 -12.64
C ALA A 142 -2.77 37.62 -12.03
N ARG A 143 -3.74 36.76 -12.36
CA ARG A 143 -5.08 36.69 -11.73
C ARG A 143 -5.24 35.51 -10.77
N GLY A 144 -4.15 34.80 -10.46
CA GLY A 144 -3.98 34.05 -9.23
C GLY A 144 -4.95 32.92 -8.95
N VAL A 145 -5.58 32.30 -9.95
CA VAL A 145 -6.47 31.15 -9.79
C VAL A 145 -6.08 30.08 -10.80
N VAL A 146 -5.91 28.83 -10.35
CA VAL A 146 -5.76 27.67 -11.24
C VAL A 146 -7.10 27.38 -11.88
N SER A 147 -7.16 27.25 -13.21
CA SER A 147 -8.40 26.90 -13.90
C SER A 147 -8.82 25.46 -13.60
N LEU A 148 -10.14 25.20 -13.56
CA LEU A 148 -10.65 23.83 -13.32
C LEU A 148 -10.14 22.81 -14.35
N PRO A 149 -10.07 23.10 -15.67
CA PRO A 149 -9.48 22.16 -16.63
C PRO A 149 -8.02 21.81 -16.33
N LEU A 150 -7.21 22.80 -15.96
CA LEU A 150 -5.81 22.57 -15.59
C LEU A 150 -5.70 21.77 -14.28
N ALA A 151 -6.51 22.12 -13.28
CA ALA A 151 -6.55 21.37 -12.02
C ALA A 151 -6.99 19.92 -12.25
N ALA A 152 -8.00 19.69 -13.08
CA ALA A 152 -8.47 18.35 -13.42
C ALA A 152 -7.40 17.53 -14.12
N GLN A 153 -6.65 18.13 -15.06
CA GLN A 153 -5.54 17.47 -15.74
C GLN A 153 -4.41 17.07 -14.76
N ILE A 154 -3.99 18.00 -13.89
CA ILE A 154 -2.93 17.75 -12.89
C ILE A 154 -3.37 16.65 -11.92
N VAL A 155 -4.57 16.80 -11.33
CA VAL A 155 -5.08 15.85 -10.33
C VAL A 155 -5.25 14.46 -10.96
N ARG A 156 -5.86 14.36 -12.14
CA ARG A 156 -6.08 13.06 -12.81
C ARG A 156 -4.77 12.29 -13.01
N ARG A 157 -3.67 12.97 -13.34
CA ARG A 157 -2.39 12.33 -13.68
C ARG A 157 -1.46 12.06 -12.50
N ASN A 158 -1.63 12.78 -11.39
CA ASN A 158 -0.68 12.78 -10.26
C ASN A 158 -1.31 12.35 -8.93
N CYS A 159 -2.62 12.14 -8.88
CA CYS A 159 -3.31 11.78 -7.66
C CYS A 159 -3.03 10.32 -7.27
N HIS A 160 -2.73 10.10 -6.00
CA HIS A 160 -2.66 8.76 -5.42
C HIS A 160 -3.82 8.55 -4.45
N ILE A 161 -4.34 7.33 -4.44
CA ILE A 161 -5.23 6.86 -3.38
C ILE A 161 -4.38 6.58 -2.13
N VAL A 162 -4.85 7.03 -0.97
CA VAL A 162 -4.22 6.79 0.33
C VAL A 162 -4.59 5.38 0.78
N ASP A 163 -3.67 4.46 0.62
CA ASP A 163 -3.83 3.08 1.07
C ASP A 163 -3.41 2.96 2.53
N ALA A 164 -4.38 2.76 3.43
CA ALA A 164 -4.09 2.53 4.83
C ALA A 164 -3.28 1.23 5.00
N ALA A 165 -2.31 1.26 5.92
CA ALA A 165 -1.55 0.06 6.26
C ALA A 165 -2.47 -1.02 6.85
N PRO A 166 -2.23 -2.31 6.56
CA PRO A 166 -3.09 -3.38 7.02
C PRO A 166 -2.89 -3.58 8.52
N ILE A 167 -3.99 -3.75 9.24
CA ILE A 167 -3.97 -4.00 10.68
C ILE A 167 -4.39 -5.45 10.95
N ASN A 168 -3.50 -6.25 11.55
CA ASN A 168 -3.70 -7.69 11.79
C ASN A 168 -4.16 -8.45 10.54
N GLY A 169 -3.54 -8.15 9.39
CA GLY A 169 -3.88 -8.76 8.12
C GLY A 169 -5.12 -8.21 7.43
N GLN A 170 -5.80 -7.21 8.01
CA GLN A 170 -7.00 -6.61 7.43
C GLN A 170 -6.67 -5.28 6.74
N LEU A 171 -7.04 -5.16 5.46
CA LEU A 171 -7.04 -3.88 4.75
C LEU A 171 -8.22 -3.02 5.22
N SER A 172 -8.05 -1.70 5.21
CA SER A 172 -9.12 -0.77 5.58
C SER A 172 -10.30 -0.87 4.61
N ALA A 173 -11.51 -1.00 5.16
CA ALA A 173 -12.75 -0.94 4.40
C ALA A 173 -13.29 0.49 4.22
N ASN A 174 -12.64 1.48 4.84
CA ASN A 174 -13.06 2.87 4.74
C ASN A 174 -12.83 3.40 3.32
N LYS A 175 -13.70 4.31 2.87
CA LYS A 175 -13.49 5.03 1.63
C LYS A 175 -12.11 5.71 1.69
N PRO A 176 -11.17 5.36 0.81
CA PRO A 176 -9.84 5.92 0.90
C PRO A 176 -9.85 7.39 0.48
N ALA A 177 -9.08 8.20 1.19
CA ALA A 177 -8.77 9.55 0.76
C ALA A 177 -7.85 9.50 -0.47
N CYS A 178 -7.67 10.64 -1.12
CA CYS A 178 -6.74 10.79 -2.23
C CYS A 178 -5.95 12.09 -2.08
N GLY A 179 -4.75 12.15 -2.66
CA GLY A 179 -3.89 13.31 -2.48
C GLY A 179 -2.82 13.49 -3.55
N LEU A 180 -1.98 14.50 -3.35
CA LEU A 180 -0.88 14.86 -4.24
C LEU A 180 0.43 14.91 -3.46
N TRP A 181 1.48 14.30 -4.02
CA TRP A 181 2.80 14.17 -3.41
C TRP A 181 3.88 14.58 -4.42
N PRO A 182 4.42 15.82 -4.35
CA PRO A 182 5.25 16.39 -5.40
C PRO A 182 6.48 15.58 -5.82
N LEU A 183 7.13 14.90 -4.88
CA LEU A 183 8.26 14.01 -5.17
C LEU A 183 7.77 12.67 -5.67
N ALA A 184 6.72 12.10 -5.07
CA ALA A 184 6.21 10.80 -5.48
C ALA A 184 5.64 10.83 -6.91
N SER A 185 5.06 11.95 -7.34
CA SER A 185 4.59 12.17 -8.71
C SER A 185 5.69 12.20 -9.77
N LEU A 186 6.97 12.07 -9.38
CA LEU A 186 8.09 11.92 -10.31
C LEU A 186 8.38 10.47 -10.71
N THR A 187 7.82 9.47 -10.01
CA THR A 187 8.03 8.07 -10.38
C THR A 187 7.16 7.69 -11.57
N ASN A 188 7.73 6.92 -12.49
CA ASN A 188 7.01 6.43 -13.67
C ASN A 188 6.40 5.05 -13.44
N HIS A 189 5.39 4.73 -14.26
CA HIS A 189 4.72 3.43 -14.23
C HIS A 189 5.61 2.27 -14.70
N ALA A 190 5.54 1.13 -14.02
CA ALA A 190 5.87 -0.18 -14.57
C ALA A 190 4.93 -1.25 -13.98
N LEU A 191 4.58 -2.27 -14.78
CA LEU A 191 3.85 -3.43 -14.25
C LEU A 191 4.67 -4.23 -13.24
N ARG A 192 6.00 -4.17 -13.31
CA ARG A 192 6.93 -4.80 -12.35
C ARG A 192 7.76 -3.71 -11.69
N PRO A 193 7.23 -3.06 -10.64
CA PRO A 193 7.93 -1.98 -9.98
C PRO A 193 9.16 -2.48 -9.24
N ASN A 194 10.14 -1.59 -9.03
CA ASN A 194 11.31 -1.85 -8.18
C ASN A 194 11.22 -1.12 -6.83
N VAL A 195 10.14 -0.38 -6.59
CA VAL A 195 9.78 0.18 -5.28
C VAL A 195 8.45 -0.36 -4.79
N ALA A 196 8.31 -0.50 -3.47
CA ALA A 196 7.02 -0.63 -2.81
C ALA A 196 6.50 0.75 -2.41
N ARG A 197 5.28 1.08 -2.85
CA ARG A 197 4.51 2.22 -2.36
C ARG A 197 3.78 1.86 -1.08
N PHE A 198 3.89 2.69 -0.06
CA PHE A 198 3.09 2.56 1.17
C PHE A 198 2.87 3.92 1.83
N PHE A 199 1.86 4.00 2.69
CA PHE A 199 1.55 5.20 3.46
C PHE A 199 1.77 4.97 4.95
N LEU A 200 2.25 6.01 5.63
CA LEU A 200 2.29 6.15 7.08
C LEU A 200 1.56 7.45 7.43
N GLY A 201 0.34 7.32 7.95
CA GLY A 201 -0.61 8.44 7.94
C GLY A 201 -0.85 8.91 6.51
N HIS A 202 -0.68 10.20 6.24
CA HIS A 202 -0.70 10.76 4.88
C HIS A 202 0.68 10.93 4.23
N THR A 203 1.77 10.44 4.86
CA THR A 203 3.10 10.46 4.26
C THR A 203 3.26 9.29 3.30
N LEU A 204 3.53 9.56 2.01
CA LEU A 204 3.79 8.54 1.00
C LEU A 204 5.28 8.17 1.04
N CYS A 205 5.57 6.87 1.09
CA CYS A 205 6.93 6.35 1.13
C CYS A 205 7.20 5.40 -0.03
N TYR A 206 8.44 5.40 -0.53
CA TYR A 206 8.96 4.36 -1.42
C TYR A 206 10.17 3.68 -0.79
N ARG A 207 10.13 2.34 -0.78
CA ARG A 207 11.24 1.48 -0.38
C ARG A 207 11.61 0.56 -1.52
N LEU A 208 12.90 0.35 -1.77
CA LEU A 208 13.37 -0.54 -2.82
C LEU A 208 12.99 -2.00 -2.53
N LEU A 209 12.47 -2.69 -3.54
CA LEU A 209 12.16 -4.12 -3.48
C LEU A 209 13.36 -4.98 -3.82
N PHE A 210 14.20 -4.48 -4.73
CA PHE A 210 15.37 -5.15 -5.27
C PHE A 210 16.58 -4.22 -5.23
N ASP A 211 17.77 -4.80 -5.42
CA ASP A 211 18.95 -4.00 -5.72
C ASP A 211 18.74 -3.29 -7.06
N VAL A 212 19.19 -2.04 -7.14
CA VAL A 212 19.04 -1.18 -8.32
C VAL A 212 20.41 -0.67 -8.70
N GLU A 213 20.76 -0.80 -9.97
CA GLU A 213 22.07 -0.37 -10.48
C GLU A 213 22.13 1.14 -10.74
N ALA A 214 23.35 1.67 -10.86
CA ALA A 214 23.53 3.07 -11.24
C ALA A 214 22.91 3.34 -12.64
N GLY A 215 22.10 4.39 -12.74
CA GLY A 215 21.40 4.79 -13.97
C GLY A 215 20.04 4.11 -14.18
N GLU A 216 19.64 3.16 -13.32
CA GLU A 216 18.32 2.56 -13.39
C GLU A 216 17.23 3.51 -12.85
N GLU A 217 16.04 3.39 -13.43
CA GLU A 217 14.87 4.20 -13.08
C GLU A 217 14.10 3.55 -11.93
N LEU A 218 13.71 4.35 -10.94
CA LEU A 218 12.82 3.95 -9.86
C LEU A 218 11.38 4.08 -10.38
N VAL A 219 10.69 2.94 -10.45
CA VAL A 219 9.37 2.81 -11.09
C VAL A 219 8.37 2.19 -10.12
N ASP A 220 7.16 2.76 -10.10
CA ASP A 220 6.01 2.33 -9.29
C ASP A 220 4.92 1.72 -10.20
N ASN A 221 4.00 0.96 -9.62
CA ASN A 221 2.79 0.54 -10.31
C ASN A 221 1.63 1.49 -9.99
N TYR A 222 1.19 2.25 -11.00
CA TYR A 222 0.09 3.21 -10.87
C TYR A 222 -1.27 2.54 -10.66
N LEU A 223 -1.36 1.25 -10.93
CA LEU A 223 -2.62 0.51 -10.97
C LEU A 223 -2.79 -0.32 -9.71
N ASP A 224 -4.04 -0.68 -9.43
CA ASP A 224 -4.31 -1.79 -8.52
C ASP A 224 -3.72 -3.07 -9.12
N ILE A 225 -2.91 -3.79 -8.34
CA ILE A 225 -2.30 -5.05 -8.75
C ILE A 225 -3.34 -6.10 -9.14
N LEU A 226 -4.54 -6.02 -8.56
CA LEU A 226 -5.65 -6.94 -8.79
C LEU A 226 -6.42 -6.63 -10.08
N MET A 227 -6.07 -5.55 -10.78
CA MET A 227 -6.76 -5.11 -11.98
C MET A 227 -6.44 -6.03 -13.18
N PRO A 228 -7.46 -6.66 -13.80
CA PRO A 228 -7.25 -7.46 -15.00
C PRO A 228 -6.85 -6.59 -16.19
N ARG A 229 -6.15 -7.17 -17.16
CA ARG A 229 -5.52 -6.44 -18.27
C ARG A 229 -6.48 -5.54 -19.05
N SER A 230 -7.67 -6.03 -19.37
CA SER A 230 -8.69 -5.25 -20.09
C SER A 230 -9.02 -3.92 -19.40
N GLN A 231 -9.06 -3.90 -18.06
CA GLN A 231 -9.26 -2.68 -17.27
C GLN A 231 -8.00 -1.82 -17.21
N ARG A 232 -6.81 -2.42 -17.08
CA ARG A 232 -5.53 -1.68 -17.07
C ARG A 232 -5.35 -0.84 -18.33
N ILE A 233 -5.67 -1.42 -19.51
CA ILE A 233 -5.63 -0.72 -20.80
C ILE A 233 -6.46 0.57 -20.76
N VAL A 234 -7.68 0.48 -20.25
CA VAL A 234 -8.59 1.63 -20.14
C VAL A 234 -8.03 2.67 -19.18
N VAL A 235 -7.64 2.25 -17.97
CA VAL A 235 -7.16 3.19 -16.93
C VAL A 235 -5.88 3.89 -17.36
N LEU A 236 -4.89 3.18 -17.90
CA LEU A 236 -3.62 3.77 -18.36
C LEU A 236 -3.83 4.75 -19.52
N GLN A 237 -4.65 4.37 -20.50
CA GLN A 237 -4.91 5.23 -21.65
C GLN A 237 -5.71 6.47 -21.25
N GLU A 238 -6.78 6.30 -20.47
CA GLU A 238 -7.66 7.42 -20.12
C GLU A 238 -7.04 8.35 -19.06
N THR A 239 -6.29 7.81 -18.11
CA THR A 239 -5.78 8.57 -16.94
C THR A 239 -4.41 9.16 -17.21
N HIS A 240 -3.53 8.37 -17.81
CA HIS A 240 -2.11 8.69 -17.94
C HIS A 240 -1.65 8.89 -19.38
N ASP A 241 -2.51 8.61 -20.37
CA ASP A 241 -2.19 8.69 -21.81
C ASP A 241 -0.98 7.84 -22.19
N ILE A 242 -0.87 6.66 -21.58
CA ILE A 242 0.17 5.67 -21.89
C ILE A 242 -0.47 4.31 -22.21
N PRO A 243 0.14 3.53 -23.13
CA PRO A 243 -0.34 2.18 -23.42
C PRO A 243 -0.01 1.21 -22.26
N ASP A 244 -0.85 0.19 -22.08
CA ASP A 244 -0.50 -0.97 -21.22
C ASP A 244 0.73 -1.69 -21.81
N PRO A 245 1.79 -1.93 -21.02
CA PRO A 245 2.99 -2.59 -21.52
C PRO A 245 2.82 -4.12 -21.65
N GLY A 246 1.64 -4.66 -21.32
CA GLY A 246 1.30 -6.07 -21.42
C GLY A 246 0.73 -6.48 -22.80
N PRO A 247 0.44 -7.78 -23.00
CA PRO A 247 0.30 -8.77 -21.94
C PRO A 247 1.66 -9.25 -21.40
N ASP A 248 1.71 -9.64 -20.13
CA ASP A 248 2.85 -10.33 -19.52
C ASP A 248 2.52 -11.79 -19.16
N ALA A 249 3.50 -12.53 -18.64
CA ALA A 249 3.33 -13.94 -18.27
C ALA A 249 2.30 -14.18 -17.14
N CYS A 250 1.87 -13.12 -16.45
CA CYS A 250 0.85 -13.21 -15.42
C CYS A 250 -0.57 -13.04 -15.98
N ASP A 251 -0.75 -12.43 -17.15
CA ASP A 251 -2.10 -12.08 -17.62
C ASP A 251 -2.91 -13.33 -18.04
N ALA A 252 -4.11 -13.44 -17.49
CA ALA A 252 -5.10 -14.45 -17.86
C ALA A 252 -5.95 -14.00 -19.06
N PRO A 253 -6.56 -14.95 -19.80
CA PRO A 253 -7.50 -14.59 -20.87
C PRO A 253 -8.72 -13.83 -20.32
N ASP A 254 -9.12 -12.74 -20.99
CA ASP A 254 -10.27 -11.92 -20.56
C ASP A 254 -11.57 -12.72 -20.43
N ALA A 255 -11.80 -13.71 -21.30
CA ALA A 255 -12.97 -14.59 -21.23
C ALA A 255 -12.99 -15.45 -19.95
N LEU A 256 -11.82 -15.81 -19.40
CA LEU A 256 -11.72 -16.49 -18.12
C LEU A 256 -12.04 -15.52 -16.98
N ILE A 257 -11.46 -14.32 -17.00
CA ILE A 257 -11.73 -13.27 -15.99
C ILE A 257 -13.23 -12.97 -15.91
N ALA A 258 -13.88 -12.67 -17.03
CA ALA A 258 -15.31 -12.36 -17.07
C ALA A 258 -16.18 -13.51 -16.51
N ARG A 259 -15.79 -14.77 -16.77
CA ARG A 259 -16.49 -15.93 -16.22
C ARG A 259 -16.31 -16.04 -14.70
N LEU A 260 -15.09 -15.81 -14.21
CA LEU A 260 -14.79 -15.87 -12.78
C LEU A 260 -15.49 -14.74 -12.00
N GLU A 261 -15.51 -13.51 -12.55
CA GLU A 261 -16.27 -12.38 -12.00
C GLU A 261 -17.74 -12.74 -11.85
N TRP A 262 -18.36 -13.30 -12.89
CA TRP A 262 -19.75 -13.76 -12.82
C TRP A 262 -19.96 -14.81 -11.72
N GLN A 263 -19.09 -15.82 -11.62
CA GLN A 263 -19.17 -16.86 -10.58
C GLN A 263 -19.00 -16.28 -9.17
N SER A 264 -18.09 -15.33 -8.99
CA SER A 264 -17.84 -14.64 -7.72
C SER A 264 -19.07 -13.87 -7.24
N VAL A 265 -19.71 -13.11 -8.13
CA VAL A 265 -20.96 -12.39 -7.82
C VAL A 265 -22.09 -13.35 -7.45
N GLN A 266 -22.25 -14.47 -8.18
CA GLN A 266 -23.26 -15.47 -7.83
C GLN A 266 -22.97 -16.12 -6.48
N ALA A 267 -21.71 -16.45 -6.18
CA ALA A 267 -21.32 -17.03 -4.90
C ALA A 267 -21.57 -16.07 -3.74
N GLU A 268 -21.35 -14.77 -3.93
CA GLU A 268 -21.63 -13.76 -2.91
C GLU A 268 -23.14 -13.67 -2.63
N LYS A 269 -23.96 -13.68 -3.67
CA LYS A 269 -25.42 -13.71 -3.54
C LYS A 269 -25.89 -14.93 -2.74
N LEU A 270 -25.41 -16.12 -3.11
CA LEU A 270 -25.73 -17.37 -2.40
C LEU A 270 -25.33 -17.32 -0.92
N ALA A 271 -24.15 -16.78 -0.61
CA ALA A 271 -23.70 -16.63 0.78
C ALA A 271 -24.61 -15.69 1.58
N LYS A 272 -25.04 -14.56 1.00
CA LYS A 272 -25.99 -13.62 1.63
C LYS A 272 -27.37 -14.24 1.86
N GLU A 273 -27.77 -15.19 1.02
CA GLU A 273 -29.03 -15.94 1.14
C GLU A 273 -28.92 -17.14 2.11
N GLY A 274 -27.78 -17.31 2.80
CA GLY A 274 -27.53 -18.41 3.74
C GLY A 274 -27.20 -19.74 3.07
N GLN A 275 -26.98 -19.75 1.75
CA GLN A 275 -26.64 -20.95 0.97
C GLN A 275 -25.12 -21.16 0.90
N SER A 276 -24.46 -21.20 2.05
CA SER A 276 -22.99 -21.26 2.17
C SER A 276 -22.36 -22.46 1.47
N SER A 277 -23.01 -23.64 1.50
CA SER A 277 -22.49 -24.84 0.82
C SER A 277 -22.44 -24.68 -0.70
N GLU A 278 -23.46 -24.04 -1.29
CA GLU A 278 -23.52 -23.82 -2.73
C GLU A 278 -22.57 -22.70 -3.17
N SER A 279 -22.46 -21.65 -2.35
CA SER A 279 -21.43 -20.61 -2.50
C SER A 279 -20.02 -21.21 -2.49
N LEU A 280 -19.72 -22.06 -1.51
CA LEU A 280 -18.44 -22.74 -1.38
C LEU A 280 -18.14 -23.63 -2.59
N ARG A 281 -19.14 -24.39 -3.07
CA ARG A 281 -19.02 -25.22 -4.27
C ARG A 281 -18.66 -24.40 -5.50
N LEU A 282 -19.34 -23.28 -5.70
CA LEU A 282 -19.12 -22.41 -6.85
C LEU A 282 -17.74 -21.74 -6.82
N LEU A 283 -17.29 -21.31 -5.64
CA LEU A 283 -15.96 -20.71 -5.44
C LEU A 283 -14.83 -21.73 -5.59
N THR A 284 -15.05 -22.96 -5.12
CA THR A 284 -14.10 -24.06 -5.35
C THR A 284 -13.96 -24.33 -6.85
N GLU A 285 -15.06 -24.37 -7.60
CA GLU A 285 -15.02 -24.54 -9.06
C GLU A 285 -14.31 -23.37 -9.76
N ALA A 286 -14.54 -22.13 -9.31
CA ALA A 286 -13.89 -20.94 -9.86
C ALA A 286 -12.37 -20.97 -9.61
N THR A 287 -11.94 -21.21 -8.38
CA THR A 287 -10.52 -21.26 -8.01
C THR A 287 -9.77 -22.44 -8.65
N GLU A 288 -10.44 -23.57 -8.88
CA GLU A 288 -9.89 -24.67 -9.68
C GLU A 288 -9.60 -24.27 -11.13
N LYS A 289 -10.43 -23.41 -11.74
CA LYS A 289 -10.14 -22.86 -13.07
C LYS A 289 -8.92 -21.94 -13.04
N CYS A 290 -8.77 -21.15 -11.98
CA CYS A 290 -7.56 -20.33 -11.77
C CYS A 290 -6.31 -21.22 -11.69
N ARG A 291 -6.34 -22.29 -10.88
CA ARG A 291 -5.20 -23.23 -10.72
C ARG A 291 -4.82 -23.96 -12.01
N ARG A 292 -5.81 -24.26 -12.87
CA ARG A 292 -5.57 -24.88 -14.19
C ARG A 292 -5.08 -23.89 -15.23
N CYS A 293 -5.25 -22.59 -14.99
CA CYS A 293 -4.65 -21.57 -15.84
C CYS A 293 -3.14 -21.58 -15.64
N SER A 294 -2.38 -21.52 -16.73
CA SER A 294 -0.92 -21.38 -16.65
C SER A 294 -0.50 -19.99 -16.15
N SER A 295 -1.37 -18.99 -16.28
CA SER A 295 -1.11 -17.62 -15.88
C SER A 295 -1.28 -17.45 -14.37
N LYS A 296 -0.34 -16.75 -13.73
CA LYS A 296 -0.44 -16.34 -12.32
C LYS A 296 -0.97 -14.91 -12.22
N ASP A 297 -2.21 -14.71 -12.65
CA ASP A 297 -2.83 -13.38 -12.69
C ASP A 297 -3.22 -12.94 -11.28
N PRO A 298 -2.69 -11.83 -10.75
CA PRO A 298 -3.15 -11.31 -9.46
C PRO A 298 -4.65 -10.97 -9.44
N ALA A 299 -5.29 -10.75 -10.60
CA ALA A 299 -6.75 -10.60 -10.68
C ALA A 299 -7.54 -11.82 -10.20
N PHE A 300 -6.89 -12.97 -9.96
CA PHE A 300 -7.50 -14.13 -9.33
C PHE A 300 -7.62 -14.04 -7.80
N VAL A 301 -6.85 -13.17 -7.14
CA VAL A 301 -6.79 -13.04 -5.67
C VAL A 301 -8.17 -12.84 -5.02
N PRO A 302 -9.06 -11.97 -5.53
CA PRO A 302 -10.39 -11.78 -4.93
C PRO A 302 -11.19 -13.08 -4.81
N TYR A 303 -11.07 -14.00 -5.78
CA TYR A 303 -11.80 -15.27 -5.77
C TYR A 303 -11.30 -16.21 -4.67
N PHE A 304 -9.99 -16.24 -4.44
CA PHE A 304 -9.39 -17.00 -3.35
C PHE A 304 -9.69 -16.39 -1.98
N ASN A 305 -9.68 -15.06 -1.86
CA ASN A 305 -10.10 -14.39 -0.62
C ASN A 305 -11.57 -14.68 -0.29
N GLN A 306 -12.45 -14.66 -1.30
CA GLN A 306 -13.86 -14.99 -1.11
C GLN A 306 -14.05 -16.46 -0.71
N LEU A 307 -13.32 -17.39 -1.34
CA LEU A 307 -13.30 -18.80 -0.94
C LEU A 307 -12.85 -18.95 0.52
N ALA A 308 -11.77 -18.28 0.91
CA ALA A 308 -11.26 -18.30 2.28
C ALA A 308 -12.28 -17.77 3.29
N ALA A 309 -12.97 -16.67 2.96
CA ALA A 309 -14.00 -16.10 3.82
C ALA A 309 -15.19 -17.07 4.03
N VAL A 310 -15.68 -17.70 2.96
CA VAL A 310 -16.79 -18.67 3.05
C VAL A 310 -16.36 -19.94 3.79
N ALA A 311 -15.16 -20.45 3.51
CA ALA A 311 -14.61 -21.64 4.16
C ALA A 311 -14.40 -21.43 5.67
N GLY A 312 -13.92 -20.25 6.08
CA GLY A 312 -13.72 -19.90 7.49
C GLY A 312 -15.02 -19.78 8.30
N GLY A 313 -16.18 -19.71 7.65
CA GLY A 313 -17.48 -19.77 8.30
C GLY A 313 -17.94 -21.20 8.63
N ALA A 314 -17.30 -22.23 8.06
CA ALA A 314 -17.57 -23.63 8.41
C ALA A 314 -16.82 -23.98 9.70
N ALA A 315 -17.53 -24.48 10.70
CA ALA A 315 -16.97 -24.80 12.02
C ALA A 315 -16.20 -26.15 12.06
N ASP A 316 -15.68 -26.63 10.93
CA ASP A 316 -14.98 -27.91 10.83
C ASP A 316 -13.52 -27.75 10.38
N ASP A 317 -12.71 -28.78 10.66
CA ASP A 317 -11.28 -28.80 10.31
C ASP A 317 -11.04 -28.67 8.80
N ARG A 318 -12.00 -29.13 7.99
CA ARG A 318 -11.94 -29.02 6.52
C ARG A 318 -12.05 -27.57 6.07
N GLY A 319 -12.94 -26.79 6.66
CA GLY A 319 -13.08 -25.36 6.41
C GLY A 319 -11.80 -24.59 6.74
N ALA A 320 -11.18 -24.88 7.88
CA ALA A 320 -9.91 -24.26 8.29
C ALA A 320 -8.76 -24.57 7.30
N GLY A 321 -8.63 -25.84 6.89
CA GLY A 321 -7.62 -26.23 5.89
C GLY A 321 -7.82 -25.54 4.55
N LEU A 322 -9.06 -25.51 4.05
CA LEU A 322 -9.40 -24.85 2.79
C LEU A 322 -9.20 -23.34 2.84
N GLN A 323 -9.52 -22.71 3.98
CA GLN A 323 -9.29 -21.29 4.20
C GLN A 323 -7.79 -20.94 4.11
N MET A 324 -6.96 -21.74 4.76
CA MET A 324 -5.50 -21.55 4.76
C MET A 324 -4.90 -21.79 3.37
N GLU A 325 -5.34 -22.84 2.66
CA GLU A 325 -4.92 -23.11 1.28
C GLU A 325 -5.29 -21.97 0.34
N ALA A 326 -6.52 -21.46 0.45
CA ALA A 326 -7.00 -20.38 -0.40
C ALA A 326 -6.22 -19.08 -0.16
N LEU A 327 -5.94 -18.71 1.09
CA LEU A 327 -5.10 -17.54 1.38
C LEU A 327 -3.64 -17.72 0.96
N GLY A 328 -3.11 -18.94 1.03
CA GLY A 328 -1.77 -19.27 0.51
C GLY A 328 -1.68 -19.00 -0.99
N ALA A 329 -2.67 -19.52 -1.75
CA ALA A 329 -2.76 -19.28 -3.18
C ALA A 329 -2.97 -17.79 -3.52
N ALA A 330 -3.77 -17.07 -2.72
CA ALA A 330 -3.95 -15.63 -2.86
C ALA A 330 -2.61 -14.86 -2.68
N LEU A 331 -1.82 -15.23 -1.67
CA LEU A 331 -0.50 -14.62 -1.44
C LEU A 331 0.44 -14.89 -2.62
N ASP A 332 0.51 -16.13 -3.10
CA ASP A 332 1.34 -16.51 -4.24
C ASP A 332 0.97 -15.74 -5.53
N LEU A 333 -0.33 -15.54 -5.77
CA LEU A 333 -0.84 -14.78 -6.91
C LEU A 333 -0.53 -13.28 -6.78
N ALA A 334 -0.75 -12.69 -5.60
CA ALA A 334 -0.39 -11.29 -5.32
C ALA A 334 1.11 -11.05 -5.52
N ALA A 335 1.94 -11.99 -5.08
CA ALA A 335 3.40 -11.93 -5.17
C ALA A 335 3.97 -12.19 -6.59
N ALA A 336 3.13 -12.64 -7.54
CA ALA A 336 3.60 -13.04 -8.87
C ALA A 336 4.13 -11.86 -9.72
N ARG A 337 3.55 -10.67 -9.52
CA ARG A 337 3.93 -9.43 -10.21
C ARG A 337 4.70 -8.49 -9.28
N GLU A 338 4.31 -8.42 -8.01
CA GLU A 338 4.95 -7.62 -6.96
C GLU A 338 5.25 -8.49 -5.73
N PRO A 339 6.48 -9.00 -5.57
CA PRO A 339 6.80 -9.97 -4.51
C PRO A 339 6.50 -9.46 -3.10
N PHE A 340 6.60 -8.15 -2.90
CA PHE A 340 6.24 -7.49 -1.66
C PHE A 340 5.41 -6.24 -1.96
N SER A 341 4.24 -6.18 -1.36
CA SER A 341 3.26 -5.10 -1.46
C SER A 341 2.44 -5.01 -0.17
N VAL A 342 1.69 -3.91 0.00
CA VAL A 342 0.74 -3.75 1.10
C VAL A 342 -0.25 -4.92 1.18
N LEU A 343 -0.74 -5.40 0.03
CA LEU A 343 -1.61 -6.58 -0.04
C LEU A 343 -0.91 -7.85 0.44
N SER A 344 0.34 -8.08 0.02
CA SER A 344 1.10 -9.25 0.47
C SER A 344 1.31 -9.26 1.99
N CYS A 345 1.51 -8.10 2.61
CA CYS A 345 1.58 -7.96 4.07
C CYS A 345 0.26 -8.35 4.73
N ALA A 346 -0.87 -7.91 4.17
CA ALA A 346 -2.20 -8.25 4.68
C ALA A 346 -2.47 -9.76 4.61
N LEU A 347 -2.17 -10.38 3.47
CA LEU A 347 -2.37 -11.82 3.24
C LEU A 347 -1.45 -12.68 4.12
N ALA A 348 -0.17 -12.33 4.23
CA ALA A 348 0.79 -13.06 5.06
C ALA A 348 0.43 -12.99 6.56
N ALA A 349 0.00 -11.81 7.05
CA ALA A 349 -0.48 -11.67 8.42
C ALA A 349 -1.79 -12.44 8.67
N SER A 350 -2.71 -12.46 7.70
CA SER A 350 -3.93 -13.28 7.79
C SER A 350 -3.62 -14.76 7.89
N LEU A 351 -2.68 -15.27 7.08
CA LEU A 351 -2.19 -16.64 7.15
C LEU A 351 -1.57 -16.97 8.50
N LEU A 352 -0.73 -16.08 9.05
CA LEU A 352 -0.17 -16.25 10.40
C LEU A 352 -1.29 -16.36 11.45
N GLY A 353 -2.32 -15.53 11.35
CA GLY A 353 -3.47 -15.59 12.26
C GLY A 353 -4.18 -16.95 12.25
N LEU A 354 -4.29 -17.59 11.09
CA LEU A 354 -4.84 -18.95 10.97
C LEU A 354 -3.86 -20.03 11.45
N ALA A 355 -2.57 -19.87 11.14
CA ALA A 355 -1.54 -20.81 11.57
C ALA A 355 -1.44 -20.91 13.10
N PHE A 356 -1.73 -19.82 13.82
CA PHE A 356 -1.85 -19.85 15.28
C PHE A 356 -2.96 -20.79 15.78
N ARG A 357 -4.10 -20.82 15.09
CA ARG A 357 -5.23 -21.71 15.42
C ARG A 357 -4.91 -23.16 15.12
N ALA A 358 -4.03 -23.40 14.16
CA ALA A 358 -3.55 -24.73 13.76
C ALA A 358 -2.24 -25.16 14.47
N SER A 359 -1.74 -24.37 15.44
CA SER A 359 -0.46 -24.62 16.13
C SER A 359 0.76 -24.79 15.21
N ALA A 360 0.78 -24.11 14.06
CA ALA A 360 1.81 -24.22 13.02
C ALA A 360 2.48 -22.87 12.70
N CYS A 361 2.66 -21.99 13.69
CA CYS A 361 2.97 -20.57 13.46
C CYS A 361 4.37 -20.23 12.90
N GLY A 362 5.41 -21.01 13.20
CA GLY A 362 6.81 -20.62 12.97
C GLY A 362 7.14 -20.13 11.54
N PRO A 363 6.93 -20.94 10.48
CA PRO A 363 7.20 -20.52 9.10
C PRO A 363 6.37 -19.31 8.66
N PHE A 364 5.11 -19.21 9.11
CA PHE A 364 4.22 -18.10 8.76
C PHE A 364 4.60 -16.81 9.47
N GLU A 365 5.14 -16.88 10.69
CA GLU A 365 5.64 -15.71 11.39
C GLU A 365 6.83 -15.12 10.64
N LEU A 366 7.80 -15.96 10.27
CA LEU A 366 8.96 -15.54 9.50
C LEU A 366 8.55 -14.88 8.19
N ALA A 367 7.63 -15.49 7.45
CA ALA A 367 7.10 -14.94 6.20
C ALA A 367 6.41 -13.59 6.43
N ALA A 368 5.46 -13.50 7.37
CA ALA A 368 4.73 -12.26 7.64
C ALA A 368 5.65 -11.11 8.08
N ARG A 369 6.67 -11.40 8.90
CA ARG A 369 7.71 -10.44 9.26
C ARG A 369 8.53 -10.00 8.06
N GLU A 370 8.92 -10.91 7.17
CA GLU A 370 9.67 -10.58 5.96
C GLU A 370 8.87 -9.65 5.03
N HIS A 371 7.58 -9.91 4.81
CA HIS A 371 6.72 -9.03 4.02
C HIS A 371 6.67 -7.61 4.60
N VAL A 372 6.44 -7.47 5.91
CA VAL A 372 6.47 -6.15 6.58
C VAL A 372 7.85 -5.51 6.48
N ARG A 373 8.92 -6.29 6.65
CA ARG A 373 10.31 -5.83 6.59
C ARG A 373 10.64 -5.22 5.23
N ARG A 374 10.18 -5.86 4.16
CA ARG A 374 10.42 -5.47 2.77
C ARG A 374 9.62 -4.25 2.33
N VAL A 375 8.42 -4.05 2.88
CA VAL A 375 7.56 -2.90 2.55
C VAL A 375 7.83 -1.73 3.51
N TYR A 376 7.58 -1.93 4.80
CA TYR A 376 7.59 -0.84 5.80
C TYR A 376 8.97 -0.57 6.39
N GLY A 377 9.82 -1.59 6.49
CA GLY A 377 11.23 -1.46 6.89
C GLY A 377 11.67 -2.41 7.99
N PRO A 378 12.97 -2.40 8.35
CA PRO A 378 13.60 -3.45 9.14
C PRO A 378 13.28 -3.43 10.64
N SER A 379 12.65 -2.38 11.16
CA SER A 379 12.32 -2.29 12.58
C SER A 379 11.30 -3.36 12.94
N PRO A 380 11.60 -4.26 13.90
CA PRO A 380 10.63 -5.25 14.37
C PRO A 380 9.33 -4.57 14.81
N GLN A 381 9.43 -3.42 15.48
CA GLN A 381 8.31 -2.67 16.05
C GLN A 381 7.26 -2.27 15.00
N LEU A 382 7.63 -2.16 13.72
CA LEU A 382 6.67 -1.91 12.64
C LEU A 382 5.73 -3.11 12.45
N PHE A 383 6.25 -4.34 12.54
CA PHE A 383 5.41 -5.53 12.50
C PHE A 383 4.45 -5.57 13.68
N GLU A 384 4.93 -5.27 14.89
CA GLU A 384 4.06 -5.25 16.07
C GLU A 384 3.00 -4.14 16.02
N ALA A 385 3.34 -2.96 15.50
CA ALA A 385 2.40 -1.86 15.34
C ALA A 385 1.32 -2.15 14.29
N LEU A 386 1.68 -2.82 13.19
CA LEU A 386 0.72 -3.27 12.18
C LEU A 386 -0.08 -4.49 12.64
N ASN A 387 0.48 -5.33 13.51
CA ASN A 387 -0.15 -6.59 13.90
C ASN A 387 -0.24 -6.75 15.43
N PRO A 388 -0.90 -5.82 16.15
CA PRO A 388 -0.90 -5.82 17.60
C PRO A 388 -1.56 -7.06 18.21
N MET A 389 -2.53 -7.69 17.53
CA MET A 389 -3.11 -8.96 17.99
C MET A 389 -2.15 -10.12 17.77
N LEU A 390 -1.55 -10.22 16.58
CA LEU A 390 -0.61 -11.30 16.28
C LEU A 390 0.65 -11.20 17.16
N ALA A 391 1.13 -9.99 17.41
CA ALA A 391 2.24 -9.74 18.35
C ALA A 391 1.94 -10.27 19.76
N ARG A 392 0.73 -10.05 20.27
CA ARG A 392 0.29 -10.62 21.55
C ARG A 392 0.24 -12.15 21.51
N TRP A 393 -0.24 -12.74 20.42
CA TRP A 393 -0.28 -14.19 20.27
C TRP A 393 1.11 -14.80 20.20
N ILE A 394 2.05 -14.17 19.49
CA ILE A 394 3.47 -14.57 19.45
C ILE A 394 4.05 -14.53 20.87
N ALA A 395 3.87 -13.43 21.60
CA ALA A 395 4.41 -13.26 22.95
C ALA A 395 3.84 -14.28 23.96
N ASN A 396 2.57 -14.65 23.82
CA ASN A 396 1.89 -15.54 24.76
C ASN A 396 1.95 -17.02 24.33
N GLY A 397 2.44 -17.35 23.14
CA GLY A 397 2.43 -18.73 22.62
C GLY A 397 1.07 -19.19 22.09
N GLY A 398 0.20 -18.25 21.69
CA GLY A 398 -1.08 -18.55 21.03
C GLY A 398 -2.21 -17.60 21.42
N PRO A 399 -3.38 -17.74 20.77
CA PRO A 399 -4.56 -16.91 21.02
C PRO A 399 -5.18 -17.12 22.41
N ASP A 400 -5.06 -18.33 22.99
CA ASP A 400 -5.73 -18.72 24.24
C ASP A 400 -4.82 -18.76 25.47
N ALA A 401 -3.52 -18.60 25.30
CA ALA A 401 -2.54 -18.68 26.40
C ALA A 401 -2.62 -17.50 27.40
N GLY A 402 -3.47 -16.50 27.13
CA GLY A 402 -3.78 -15.38 28.01
C GLY A 402 -5.06 -15.53 28.85
N ARG A 403 -5.82 -16.63 28.72
CA ARG A 403 -6.85 -16.95 29.73
C ARG A 403 -6.13 -17.44 30.98
N LEU A 404 -5.97 -16.55 31.96
CA LEU A 404 -5.69 -16.96 33.33
C LEU A 404 -6.70 -18.07 33.70
N PRO A 405 -6.28 -19.17 34.33
CA PRO A 405 -7.22 -20.22 34.73
C PRO A 405 -8.26 -19.59 35.65
N GLU A 406 -9.54 -19.64 35.26
CA GLU A 406 -10.69 -19.22 36.10
C GLU A 406 -10.89 -20.12 37.34
N ASP A 407 -9.97 -21.06 37.61
CA ASP A 407 -10.04 -22.03 38.70
C ASP A 407 -9.14 -21.71 39.91
N ALA A 408 -9.12 -20.45 40.35
CA ALA A 408 -8.54 -20.08 41.64
C ALA A 408 -9.52 -19.34 42.59
N ALA A 409 -10.81 -19.25 42.25
CA ALA A 409 -11.83 -18.60 43.10
C ALA A 409 -12.88 -19.57 43.69
N GLN A 410 -12.75 -20.89 43.49
CA GLN A 410 -13.59 -21.88 44.17
C GLN A 410 -12.75 -22.81 45.03
N ARG A 411 -12.19 -22.27 46.13
CA ARG A 411 -11.82 -23.05 47.32
C ARG A 411 -11.62 -22.08 48.49
N GLY A 412 -12.67 -21.92 49.28
CA GLY A 412 -12.55 -21.46 50.67
C GLY A 412 -13.44 -20.30 51.06
N SER A 413 -14.69 -20.60 51.45
CA SER A 413 -15.21 -20.26 52.78
C SER A 413 -16.69 -20.63 52.85
N GLY A 414 -16.98 -21.74 53.53
CA GLY A 414 -18.30 -21.96 54.09
C GLY A 414 -18.48 -21.11 55.34
N SER A 415 -19.61 -20.42 55.42
CA SER A 415 -20.39 -20.01 56.60
C SER A 415 -21.38 -18.98 56.06
N GLY A 416 -22.65 -19.32 55.83
CA GLY A 416 -23.61 -19.52 56.90
C GLY A 416 -24.14 -18.14 57.32
N VAL A 417 -25.42 -17.88 56.98
CA VAL A 417 -26.43 -17.15 57.76
C VAL A 417 -27.57 -16.73 56.81
N ASP A 418 -28.75 -17.28 57.10
CA ASP A 418 -30.06 -16.85 56.64
C ASP A 418 -30.36 -15.42 57.08
N VAL A 419 -30.94 -14.59 56.20
CA VAL A 419 -31.92 -13.56 56.58
C VAL A 419 -32.94 -13.37 55.45
N GLU A 420 -34.20 -13.50 55.86
CA GLU A 420 -35.46 -13.23 55.17
C GLU A 420 -35.71 -11.75 54.80
N GLU A 421 -36.70 -11.58 53.93
CA GLU A 421 -37.64 -10.45 53.84
C GLU A 421 -37.21 -9.10 53.21
N GLY A 422 -38.14 -8.56 52.41
CA GLY A 422 -38.31 -7.11 52.24
C GLY A 422 -38.51 -6.63 50.81
N GLY A 423 -39.77 -6.53 50.37
CA GLY A 423 -40.13 -6.00 49.06
C GLY A 423 -40.00 -4.48 48.90
N GLY A 424 -40.29 -3.98 47.69
CA GLY A 424 -40.55 -2.55 47.49
C GLY A 424 -40.23 -1.96 46.11
N LYS A 425 -41.26 -1.96 45.24
CA LYS A 425 -41.66 -0.89 44.30
C LYS A 425 -40.76 0.37 44.15
N ARG A 426 -40.45 0.74 42.88
CA ARG A 426 -40.71 2.04 42.16
C ARG A 426 -39.58 2.34 41.16
N ARG A 427 -39.89 2.35 39.86
CA ARG A 427 -40.19 3.53 38.99
C ARG A 427 -38.97 4.40 38.62
N ARG A 428 -38.72 4.41 37.30
CA ARG A 428 -38.30 5.52 36.41
C ARG A 428 -37.15 6.41 36.87
N LEU A 429 -36.11 6.44 36.05
CA LEU A 429 -35.88 7.55 35.10
C LEU A 429 -35.44 6.97 33.76
#